data_AF-A0A4V1N0K0-F1
#
_entry.id   AF-A0A4V1N0K0-F1
#
_cell.length_a   1.000
_cell.length_b   1.000
_cell.length_c   1.000
_cell.angle_alpha   90.00
_cell.angle_beta   90.00
_cell.angle_gamma   90.00
#
_symmetry.space_group_name_H-M   'P 1'
#
loop_
_entity.id
_entity.type
_entity.pdbx_description
1 polymer ?
#
loop_
_entity_poly.entity_id
_entity_poly.type
_entity_poly.pdbx_seq_one_letter_code
_entity_poly.pdbx_strand_id
1 'polypeptide(L)'
;MIFQQDDEICYYLGELYNLKGEVKRAMAEYSMAIAFSKINGEDFHLVHRYYFNRANICLGKNMIGTAVLDYTYALNLKPDYGAAYANRGICFYKMGETESACKDWKQAVILGISQAEEYVTKNCNTETSKLN
;
A
#
# COMPACT_ATOMS: atom_id res chain seq x y z
N MET A 1 5.26 -31.96 10.95
CA MET A 1 5.83 -30.80 10.25
C MET A 1 4.67 -29.84 9.96
N ILE A 2 4.43 -28.87 10.84
CA ILE A 2 3.22 -28.00 10.84
C ILE A 2 3.67 -26.52 10.81
N PHE A 3 4.51 -26.16 9.84
CA PHE A 3 4.92 -24.76 9.60
C PHE A 3 4.14 -24.12 8.45
N GLN A 4 3.10 -24.78 7.92
CA GLN A 4 2.45 -24.40 6.66
C GLN A 4 1.30 -23.38 6.80
N GLN A 5 0.95 -22.93 8.01
CA GLN A 5 -0.17 -22.01 8.26
C GLN A 5 0.25 -20.81 9.13
N ASP A 6 1.48 -20.35 8.94
CA ASP A 6 2.01 -19.20 9.67
C ASP A 6 2.18 -18.03 8.69
N ASP A 7 1.39 -16.96 8.91
CA ASP A 7 1.40 -15.78 8.07
C ASP A 7 2.71 -14.98 8.16
N GLU A 8 3.39 -14.99 9.32
CA GLU A 8 4.68 -14.32 9.49
C GLU A 8 5.77 -14.99 8.65
N ILE A 9 5.82 -16.34 8.66
CA ILE A 9 6.79 -17.08 7.87
C ILE A 9 6.62 -16.74 6.38
N CYS A 10 5.39 -16.75 5.87
CA CYS A 10 5.10 -16.33 4.51
C CYS A 10 5.52 -14.88 4.27
N TYR A 11 5.23 -13.96 5.20
CA TYR A 11 5.66 -12.57 5.06
C TYR A 11 7.18 -12.42 4.94
N TYR A 12 7.95 -13.03 5.84
CA TYR A 12 9.41 -12.95 5.81
C TYR A 12 10.01 -13.64 4.59
N LEU A 13 9.44 -14.75 4.11
CA LEU A 13 9.83 -15.35 2.83
C LEU A 13 9.55 -14.39 1.67
N GLY A 14 8.41 -13.69 1.70
CA GLY A 14 8.07 -12.65 0.75
C GLY A 14 9.12 -11.54 0.70
N GLU A 15 9.53 -11.01 1.86
CA GLU A 15 10.61 -10.03 1.96
C GLU A 15 11.92 -10.55 1.36
N LEU A 16 12.31 -11.77 1.70
CA LEU A 16 13.54 -12.39 1.20
C LEU A 16 13.55 -12.52 -0.32
N TYR A 17 12.43 -12.94 -0.92
CA TYR A 17 12.32 -13.00 -2.38
C TYR A 17 12.30 -11.62 -3.01
N ASN A 18 11.66 -10.63 -2.37
CA ASN A 18 11.63 -9.26 -2.87
C ASN A 18 13.04 -8.64 -2.91
N LEU A 19 13.84 -8.85 -1.85
CA LEU A 19 15.24 -8.43 -1.78
C LEU A 19 16.11 -9.08 -2.87
N LYS A 20 15.80 -10.32 -3.27
CA LYS A 20 16.48 -11.02 -4.37
C LYS A 20 15.98 -10.60 -5.77
N GLY A 21 14.97 -9.73 -5.85
CA GLY A 21 14.32 -9.37 -7.11
C GLY A 21 13.39 -10.45 -7.67
N GLU A 22 13.10 -11.51 -6.90
CA GLU A 22 12.18 -12.59 -7.28
C GLU A 22 10.71 -12.19 -7.06
N VAL A 23 10.31 -11.09 -7.69
CA VAL A 23 9.03 -10.39 -7.44
C VAL A 23 7.80 -11.30 -7.56
N LYS A 24 7.82 -12.29 -8.48
CA LYS A 24 6.70 -13.25 -8.62
C LYS A 24 6.54 -14.13 -7.38
N ARG A 25 7.65 -14.60 -6.80
CA ARG A 25 7.61 -15.42 -5.58
C ARG A 25 7.23 -14.56 -4.39
N ALA A 26 7.82 -13.36 -4.27
CA ALA A 26 7.46 -12.42 -3.21
C ALA A 26 5.95 -12.14 -3.15
N MET A 27 5.32 -11.86 -4.30
CA MET A 27 3.88 -11.63 -4.38
C MET A 27 3.04 -12.85 -3.98
N ALA A 28 3.49 -14.06 -4.31
CA ALA A 28 2.83 -15.29 -3.93
C ALA A 28 2.89 -15.49 -2.40
N GLU A 29 4.06 -15.29 -1.81
CA GLU A 29 4.27 -15.38 -0.36
C GLU A 29 3.44 -14.35 0.41
N TYR A 30 3.41 -13.08 0.00
CA TYR A 30 2.53 -12.08 0.64
C TYR A 30 1.05 -12.45 0.50
N SER A 31 0.65 -13.08 -0.61
CA SER A 31 -0.73 -13.54 -0.78
C SER A 31 -1.08 -14.69 0.16
N MET A 32 -0.13 -15.59 0.44
CA MET A 32 -0.30 -16.63 1.45
C MET A 32 -0.34 -16.03 2.86
N ALA A 33 0.51 -15.06 3.17
CA ALA A 33 0.47 -14.35 4.45
C ALA A 33 -0.90 -13.70 4.71
N ILE A 34 -1.46 -13.02 3.70
CA ILE A 34 -2.82 -12.45 3.77
C ILE A 34 -3.91 -13.52 3.92
N ALA A 35 -3.75 -14.69 3.29
CA ALA A 35 -4.71 -15.78 3.42
C ALA A 35 -4.70 -16.37 4.83
N PHE A 36 -3.52 -16.60 5.40
CA PHE A 36 -3.37 -17.15 6.75
C PHE A 36 -3.73 -16.15 7.84
N SER A 37 -3.47 -14.84 7.66
CA SER A 37 -3.84 -13.83 8.66
C SER A 37 -5.36 -13.76 8.89
N LYS A 38 -6.17 -14.07 7.87
CA LYS A 38 -7.63 -14.13 8.00
C LYS A 38 -8.12 -15.33 8.82
N ILE A 39 -7.29 -16.36 8.96
CA ILE A 39 -7.60 -17.57 9.73
C ILE A 39 -7.13 -17.40 11.18
N ASN A 40 -5.94 -16.83 11.38
CA ASN A 40 -5.28 -16.71 12.68
C ASN A 40 -5.83 -15.56 13.56
N GLY A 41 -6.66 -14.68 12.98
CA GLY A 41 -7.21 -13.50 13.64
C GLY A 41 -6.41 -12.24 13.30
N GLU A 42 -7.11 -11.13 13.03
CA GLU A 42 -6.50 -9.86 12.59
C GLU A 42 -5.73 -9.10 13.70
N ASP A 43 -5.54 -9.70 14.87
CA ASP A 43 -4.85 -9.12 16.04
C ASP A 43 -3.31 -9.00 15.86
N PHE A 44 -2.81 -9.22 14.64
CA PHE A 44 -1.38 -9.30 14.38
C PHE A 44 -0.79 -7.99 13.82
N HIS A 45 0.23 -7.48 14.52
CA HIS A 45 0.79 -6.14 14.29
C HIS A 45 1.38 -5.91 12.87
N LEU A 46 1.68 -6.96 12.11
CA LEU A 46 2.30 -6.86 10.78
C LEU A 46 1.33 -7.00 9.60
N VAL A 47 0.05 -7.31 9.81
CA VAL A 47 -0.87 -7.61 8.69
C VAL A 47 -0.96 -6.46 7.69
N HIS A 48 -0.94 -5.21 8.19
CA HIS A 48 -0.89 -4.03 7.32
C HIS A 48 0.31 -4.03 6.35
N ARG A 49 1.44 -4.62 6.75
CA ARG A 49 2.64 -4.75 5.90
C ARG A 49 2.48 -5.80 4.81
N TYR A 50 1.74 -6.88 5.07
CA TYR A 50 1.49 -7.93 4.07
C TYR A 50 0.77 -7.33 2.87
N TYR A 51 -0.32 -6.59 3.15
CA TYR A 51 -1.06 -5.85 2.15
C TYR A 51 -0.20 -4.76 1.49
N PHE A 52 0.50 -3.93 2.27
CA PHE A 52 1.34 -2.86 1.72
C PHE A 52 2.44 -3.37 0.78
N ASN A 53 3.13 -4.46 1.13
CA ASN A 53 4.21 -5.00 0.30
C ASN A 53 3.68 -5.69 -0.96
N ARG A 54 2.53 -6.38 -0.87
CA ARG A 54 1.86 -6.87 -2.08
C ARG A 54 1.39 -5.72 -2.98
N ALA A 55 0.84 -4.66 -2.39
CA ALA A 55 0.41 -3.46 -3.11
C ALA A 55 1.56 -2.78 -3.86
N ASN A 56 2.75 -2.69 -3.24
CA ASN A 56 3.96 -2.16 -3.89
C ASN A 56 4.32 -2.97 -5.14
N ILE A 57 4.27 -4.30 -5.05
CA ILE A 57 4.50 -5.17 -6.21
C ILE A 57 3.42 -4.96 -7.27
N CYS A 58 2.15 -4.94 -6.88
CA CYS A 58 1.03 -4.71 -7.80
C CYS A 58 1.16 -3.36 -8.52
N LEU A 59 1.52 -2.29 -7.81
CA LEU A 59 1.79 -0.97 -8.39
C LEU A 59 2.93 -1.04 -9.43
N GLY A 60 4.05 -1.69 -9.08
CA GLY A 60 5.17 -1.90 -10.01
C GLY A 60 4.82 -2.77 -11.23
N LYS A 61 3.80 -3.61 -11.13
CA LYS A 61 3.24 -4.42 -12.24
C LYS A 61 2.06 -3.75 -12.96
N ASN A 62 1.74 -2.49 -12.62
CA ASN A 62 0.61 -1.75 -13.16
C ASN A 62 -0.76 -2.42 -12.89
N MET A 63 -0.87 -3.25 -11.86
CA MET A 63 -2.11 -3.86 -11.36
C MET A 63 -2.80 -2.87 -10.40
N ILE A 64 -3.23 -1.73 -10.94
CA ILE A 64 -3.61 -0.55 -10.14
C ILE A 64 -4.80 -0.84 -9.21
N GLY A 65 -5.85 -1.52 -9.69
CA GLY A 65 -7.01 -1.85 -8.86
C GLY A 65 -6.66 -2.71 -7.65
N THR A 66 -5.85 -3.75 -7.83
CA THR A 66 -5.38 -4.59 -6.71
C THR A 66 -4.52 -3.80 -5.73
N ALA A 67 -3.64 -2.93 -6.23
CA ALA A 67 -2.81 -2.09 -5.36
C ALA A 67 -3.65 -1.14 -4.50
N VAL A 68 -4.69 -0.49 -5.07
CA VAL A 68 -5.60 0.39 -4.31
C VAL A 68 -6.31 -0.38 -3.20
N LEU A 69 -6.84 -1.57 -3.50
CA LEU A 69 -7.51 -2.41 -2.50
C LEU A 69 -6.55 -2.75 -1.36
N ASP A 70 -5.36 -3.23 -1.68
CA ASP A 70 -4.38 -3.63 -0.67
C ASP A 70 -3.88 -2.44 0.17
N TYR A 71 -3.57 -1.29 -0.43
CA TYR A 71 -3.23 -0.09 0.36
C TYR A 71 -4.40 0.35 1.26
N THR A 72 -5.64 0.21 0.79
CA THR A 72 -6.82 0.55 1.58
C THR A 72 -6.95 -0.38 2.79
N TYR A 73 -6.76 -1.69 2.60
CA TYR A 73 -6.72 -2.64 3.72
C TYR A 73 -5.58 -2.34 4.69
N ALA A 74 -4.37 -2.03 4.18
CA ALA A 74 -3.24 -1.64 5.01
C ALA A 74 -3.56 -0.39 5.86
N LEU A 75 -4.24 0.61 5.29
CA LEU A 75 -4.64 1.85 5.97
C LEU A 75 -5.79 1.63 6.96
N ASN A 76 -6.71 0.71 6.70
CA ASN A 76 -7.75 0.34 7.66
C ASN A 76 -7.15 -0.29 8.92
N LEU A 77 -6.08 -1.08 8.77
CA LEU A 77 -5.36 -1.71 9.88
C LEU A 77 -4.38 -0.75 10.57
N LYS A 78 -3.74 0.13 9.79
CA LYS A 78 -2.77 1.11 10.28
C LYS A 78 -3.02 2.49 9.66
N PRO A 79 -3.93 3.31 10.23
CA PRO A 79 -4.31 4.61 9.67
C PRO A 79 -3.20 5.66 9.66
N ASP A 80 -2.13 5.47 10.42
CA ASP A 80 -0.95 6.35 10.44
C ASP A 80 0.15 5.91 9.46
N TYR A 81 -0.13 4.96 8.55
CA TYR A 81 0.88 4.45 7.63
C TYR A 81 1.08 5.36 6.41
N GLY A 82 1.82 6.45 6.60
CA GLY A 82 2.01 7.51 5.58
C GLY A 82 2.47 7.00 4.20
N ALA A 83 3.34 6.00 4.15
CA ALA A 83 3.80 5.41 2.89
C ALA A 83 2.66 4.77 2.07
N ALA A 84 1.67 4.16 2.74
CA ALA A 84 0.52 3.59 2.07
C ALA A 84 -0.39 4.67 1.46
N TYR A 85 -0.57 5.81 2.13
CA TYR A 85 -1.24 6.97 1.54
C TYR A 85 -0.50 7.47 0.31
N ALA A 86 0.82 7.67 0.39
CA ALA A 86 1.61 8.16 -0.73
C ALA A 86 1.45 7.27 -1.98
N ASN A 87 1.55 5.96 -1.80
CA ASN A 87 1.47 5.02 -2.90
C ASN A 87 0.04 4.79 -3.41
N ARG A 88 -0.98 4.84 -2.54
CA ARG A 88 -2.37 4.81 -2.98
C ARG A 88 -2.75 6.07 -3.75
N GLY A 89 -2.19 7.23 -3.38
CA GLY A 89 -2.32 8.47 -4.15
C GLY A 89 -1.76 8.34 -5.57
N ILE A 90 -0.60 7.68 -5.73
CA ILE A 90 -0.04 7.36 -7.06
C ILE A 90 -1.00 6.47 -7.86
N CYS A 91 -1.61 5.46 -7.22
CA CYS A 91 -2.60 4.62 -7.88
C CYS A 91 -3.82 5.41 -8.35
N PHE A 92 -4.41 6.25 -7.49
CA PHE A 92 -5.55 7.09 -7.87
C PHE A 92 -5.21 8.05 -9.01
N TYR A 93 -4.03 8.65 -8.98
CA TYR A 93 -3.57 9.49 -10.09
C TYR A 93 -3.47 8.73 -11.41
N LYS A 94 -2.94 7.50 -11.39
CA LYS A 94 -2.91 6.60 -12.57
C LYS A 94 -4.30 6.21 -13.07
N MET A 95 -5.33 6.27 -12.22
CA MET A 95 -6.73 6.05 -12.59
C MET A 95 -7.43 7.33 -13.09
N GLY A 96 -6.76 8.49 -13.07
CA GLY A 96 -7.36 9.78 -13.37
C GLY A 96 -8.11 10.42 -12.19
N GLU A 97 -8.13 9.77 -11.04
CA GLU A 97 -8.81 10.18 -9.80
C GLU A 97 -7.96 11.21 -9.03
N THR A 98 -7.70 12.37 -9.67
CA THR A 98 -6.74 13.37 -9.17
C THR A 98 -7.13 13.94 -7.81
N GLU A 99 -8.43 14.15 -7.55
CA GLU A 99 -8.89 14.66 -6.26
C GLU A 99 -8.59 13.67 -5.12
N SER A 100 -8.85 12.38 -5.35
CA SER A 100 -8.54 11.30 -4.40
C SER A 100 -7.04 11.16 -4.20
N ALA A 101 -6.25 11.25 -5.27
CA ALA A 101 -4.79 11.26 -5.19
C ALA A 101 -4.27 12.40 -4.30
N CYS A 102 -4.83 13.60 -4.48
CA CYS A 102 -4.47 14.77 -3.70
C CYS A 102 -4.82 14.67 -2.22
N LYS A 103 -5.96 14.07 -1.88
CA LYS A 103 -6.32 13.80 -0.48
C LYS A 103 -5.29 12.87 0.17
N ASP A 104 -4.96 11.77 -0.52
CA ASP A 104 -3.99 10.79 -0.03
C ASP A 104 -2.58 11.38 0.11
N TRP A 105 -2.08 12.11 -0.90
CA TRP A 105 -0.75 12.74 -0.82
C TRP A 105 -0.66 13.80 0.28
N LYS A 106 -1.69 14.63 0.46
CA LYS A 106 -1.73 15.59 1.59
C LYS A 106 -1.69 14.87 2.93
N GLN A 107 -2.42 13.76 3.08
CA GLN A 107 -2.37 12.95 4.29
C GLN A 107 -0.99 12.32 4.51
N ALA A 108 -0.32 11.87 3.45
CA ALA A 108 1.05 11.36 3.54
C ALA A 108 2.03 12.43 4.03
N VAL A 109 1.91 13.68 3.56
CA VAL A 109 2.71 14.82 4.05
C VAL A 109 2.47 15.08 5.54
N ILE A 110 1.20 15.10 5.98
CA ILE A 110 0.85 15.25 7.41
C ILE A 110 1.49 14.15 8.27
N LEU A 111 1.62 12.93 7.73
CA LEU A 111 2.26 11.79 8.38
C LEU A 111 3.79 11.73 8.19
N GLY A 112 4.41 12.79 7.66
CA GLY A 112 5.86 12.94 7.57
C GLY A 112 6.50 12.37 6.29
N ILE A 113 5.73 12.01 5.27
CA ILE A 113 6.26 11.60 3.97
C ILE A 113 6.53 12.84 3.12
N SER A 114 7.71 13.43 3.30
CA SER A 114 8.12 14.65 2.57
C SER A 114 8.18 14.46 1.05
N GLN A 115 8.46 13.24 0.56
CA GLN A 115 8.44 12.97 -0.88
C GLN A 115 7.05 13.18 -1.50
N ALA A 116 5.97 13.12 -0.70
CA ALA A 116 4.62 13.36 -1.19
C ALA A 116 4.33 14.84 -1.47
N GLU A 117 5.12 15.78 -0.93
CA GLU A 117 4.97 17.21 -1.20
C GLU A 117 5.13 17.52 -2.69
N GLU A 118 6.06 16.85 -3.36
CA GLU A 118 6.27 17.01 -4.80
C GLU A 118 5.00 16.66 -5.59
N TYR A 119 4.32 15.58 -5.22
CA TYR A 119 3.06 15.19 -5.86
C TYR A 119 1.96 16.21 -5.58
N VAL A 120 1.89 16.74 -4.36
CA VAL A 120 0.91 17.78 -3.99
C VAL A 120 1.13 19.03 -4.83
N THR A 121 2.34 19.59 -4.85
CA THR A 121 2.62 20.84 -5.58
C THR A 121 2.38 20.70 -7.08
N LYS A 122 2.67 19.54 -7.67
CA LYS A 122 2.51 19.32 -9.12
C LYS A 122 1.07 19.09 -9.55
N ASN A 123 0.28 18.40 -8.72
CA ASN A 123 -1.00 17.83 -9.16
C ASN A 123 -2.20 18.34 -8.35
N CYS A 124 -1.98 18.99 -7.21
CA CYS A 124 -3.02 19.37 -6.26
C CYS A 124 -3.21 20.87 -6.17
N ASN A 125 -3.34 21.51 -7.33
CA ASN A 125 -3.73 22.90 -7.42
C ASN A 125 -5.26 22.99 -7.43
N THR A 126 -5.81 23.50 -6.34
CA THR A 126 -7.16 24.10 -6.34
C THR A 126 -7.00 25.62 -6.41
N GLU A 127 -6.66 26.12 -7.59
CA GLU A 127 -7.13 27.45 -7.99
C GLU A 127 -8.32 27.27 -8.94
N THR A 128 -9.48 27.01 -8.34
CA THR A 128 -10.74 27.41 -8.96
C THR A 128 -11.60 28.06 -7.90
N SER A 129 -11.73 29.38 -8.04
CA SER A 129 -13.02 30.05 -7.94
C SER A 129 -13.81 29.79 -6.66
N LYS A 130 -13.36 30.34 -5.53
CA LYS A 130 -14.32 31.09 -4.73
C LYS A 130 -14.37 32.48 -5.35
N LEU A 131 -15.44 32.70 -6.10
CA LEU A 131 -15.90 34.00 -6.56
C LEU A 131 -15.77 35.01 -5.41
N ASN A 132 -14.91 36.01 -5.61
CA ASN A 132 -15.06 37.31 -4.98
C ASN A 132 -16.03 38.14 -5.83
#